data_AF-A0A9P5PWL8-F1
#
_entry.id   AF-A0A9P5PWL8-F1
#
_cell.length_a   1.000
_cell.length_b   1.000
_cell.length_c   1.000
_cell.angle_alpha   90.00
_cell.angle_beta   90.00
_cell.angle_gamma   90.00
#
_symmetry.space_group_name_H-M   'P 1'
#
loop_
_entity.id
_entity.type
_entity.pdbx_description
1 polymer ?
#
loop_
_entity_poly.entity_id
_entity_poly.type
_entity_poly.pdbx_seq_one_letter_code
_entity_poly.pdbx_strand_id
1 'polypeptide(L)'
;MMTSTFVSSSSTSSNTTLSPTTFHVLADNTTLISLISAITTNCSSNINASLSSSNTSNSSPYNSSDPNAPHPESAIEYYRASSVVLTLNGYNNSAALSNDTSAPNTPIPSGIDTNLENCLNQTIGAAVPLIDGAMARGAGSIQGIGLLSLFIVLFQLLSF
;
A
#
# COMPACT_ATOMS: atom_id res chain seq x y z
N MET A 1 -13.13 1.39 -9.54
CA MET A 1 -12.34 1.94 -8.43
C MET A 1 -13.10 1.70 -7.14
N MET A 2 -12.41 1.20 -6.13
CA MET A 2 -12.93 0.94 -4.79
C MET A 2 -12.14 1.76 -3.78
N THR A 3 -12.71 1.97 -2.60
CA THR A 3 -12.10 2.68 -1.47
C THR A 3 -12.29 1.89 -0.17
N SER A 4 -11.32 2.03 0.73
CA SER A 4 -11.34 1.46 2.08
C SER A 4 -10.81 2.50 3.06
N THR A 5 -11.35 2.51 4.28
CA THR A 5 -11.03 3.50 5.31
C THR A 5 -10.26 2.84 6.45
N PHE A 6 -9.14 3.46 6.85
CA PHE A 6 -8.32 3.04 7.98
C PHE A 6 -8.19 4.22 8.95
N VAL A 7 -8.67 4.04 10.17
CA VAL A 7 -8.65 5.04 11.22
C VAL A 7 -7.62 4.61 12.26
N SER A 8 -6.70 5.50 12.63
CA SER A 8 -5.70 5.19 13.63
C SER A 8 -6.32 4.99 15.01
N SER A 9 -5.72 4.11 15.79
CA SER A 9 -5.94 4.08 17.23
C SER A 9 -5.47 5.41 17.83
N SER A 10 -6.02 5.79 18.99
CA SER A 10 -5.47 6.89 19.77
C SER A 10 -4.02 6.56 20.13
N SER A 11 -3.08 7.35 19.64
CA SER A 11 -1.65 7.18 19.91
C SER A 11 -1.12 8.33 20.76
N THR A 12 -0.11 8.03 21.57
CA THR A 12 0.58 9.03 22.39
C THR A 12 1.93 9.28 21.76
N SER A 13 2.19 10.51 21.31
CA SER A 13 3.54 10.95 20.95
C SER A 13 3.94 12.10 21.85
N SER A 14 5.15 12.03 22.41
CA SER A 14 5.76 13.08 23.23
C SER A 14 4.82 13.62 24.33
N ASN A 15 4.19 12.72 25.08
CA ASN A 15 3.26 13.05 26.19
C ASN A 15 1.96 13.78 25.78
N THR A 16 1.62 13.80 24.49
CA THR A 16 0.37 14.37 23.97
C THR A 16 -0.43 13.27 23.29
N THR A 17 -1.72 13.17 23.60
CA THR A 17 -2.64 12.25 22.92
C THR A 17 -2.98 12.82 21.55
N LEU A 18 -2.64 12.12 20.48
CA LEU A 18 -3.04 12.51 19.13
C LEU A 18 -4.50 12.13 18.90
N SER A 19 -5.20 12.98 18.15
CA SER A 19 -6.53 12.64 17.64
C SER A 19 -6.42 11.52 16.61
N PRO A 20 -7.40 10.60 16.54
CA PRO A 20 -7.44 9.58 15.49
C PRO A 20 -7.34 10.20 14.10
N THR A 21 -6.48 9.62 13.27
CA THR A 21 -6.29 10.04 11.88
C THR A 21 -6.96 9.07 10.94
N THR A 22 -7.53 9.60 9.86
CA THR A 22 -8.25 8.78 8.88
C THR A 22 -7.50 8.77 7.57
N PHE A 23 -7.16 7.58 7.10
CA PHE A 23 -6.56 7.33 5.80
C PHE A 23 -7.55 6.58 4.90
N HIS A 24 -7.52 6.85 3.61
CA HIS A 24 -8.22 6.02 2.64
C HIS A 24 -7.25 5.41 1.64
N VAL A 25 -7.47 4.13 1.32
CA VAL A 25 -6.75 3.43 0.26
C VAL A 25 -7.72 3.18 -0.88
N LEU A 26 -7.33 3.61 -2.08
CA LEU A 26 -8.15 3.50 -3.28
C LEU A 26 -7.38 2.67 -4.30
N ALA A 27 -8.05 1.67 -4.89
CA ALA A 27 -7.47 0.77 -5.91
C ALA A 27 -8.59 0.10 -6.73
N ASP A 28 -8.25 -0.83 -7.63
CA ASP A 28 -9.25 -1.77 -8.15
C ASP A 28 -9.73 -2.73 -7.05
N ASN A 29 -10.85 -3.40 -7.30
CA ASN A 29 -11.51 -4.21 -6.28
C ASN A 29 -10.64 -5.36 -5.77
N THR A 30 -9.96 -6.06 -6.68
CA THR A 30 -9.17 -7.24 -6.31
C THR A 30 -7.93 -6.85 -5.52
N THR A 31 -7.21 -5.83 -5.98
CA THR A 31 -6.05 -5.30 -5.25
C THR A 31 -6.44 -4.73 -3.90
N LEU A 32 -7.56 -4.00 -3.80
CA LEU A 32 -7.98 -3.43 -2.53
C LEU A 32 -8.34 -4.51 -1.51
N ILE A 33 -9.05 -5.57 -1.90
CA ILE A 33 -9.36 -6.69 -0.99
C ILE A 33 -8.08 -7.33 -0.45
N SER A 34 -7.09 -7.59 -1.31
CA SER A 34 -5.79 -8.12 -0.89
C SER A 34 -5.05 -7.15 0.05
N LEU A 35 -5.09 -5.85 -0.24
CA LEU A 35 -4.48 -4.82 0.61
C LEU A 35 -5.17 -4.69 1.96
N ILE A 36 -6.49 -4.74 2.04
CA ILE A 36 -7.22 -4.71 3.32
C ILE A 36 -6.75 -5.85 4.22
N SER A 37 -6.60 -7.06 3.68
CA SER A 37 -6.07 -8.20 4.42
C SER A 37 -4.64 -7.95 4.88
N ALA A 38 -3.74 -7.53 3.98
CA ALA A 38 -2.34 -7.30 4.31
C ALA A 38 -2.16 -6.20 5.36
N ILE A 39 -2.86 -5.07 5.20
CA ILE A 39 -2.85 -3.93 6.13
C ILE A 39 -3.40 -4.35 7.49
N THR A 40 -4.54 -5.04 7.52
CA THR A 40 -5.13 -5.46 8.80
C THR A 40 -4.20 -6.41 9.55
N THR A 41 -3.52 -7.33 8.86
CA THR A 41 -2.55 -8.22 9.48
C THR A 41 -1.33 -7.48 10.01
N ASN A 42 -0.72 -6.59 9.22
CA ASN A 42 0.55 -5.95 9.57
C ASN A 42 0.39 -4.71 10.46
N CYS A 43 -0.75 -4.01 10.38
CA CYS A 43 -0.98 -2.72 11.03
C CYS A 43 -2.04 -2.76 12.14
N SER A 44 -2.54 -3.95 12.52
CA SER A 44 -3.62 -4.11 13.51
C SER A 44 -3.43 -3.31 14.81
N SER A 45 -2.20 -3.22 15.33
CA SER A 45 -1.89 -2.47 16.55
C SER A 45 -2.09 -0.96 16.43
N ASN A 46 -1.99 -0.42 15.21
CA ASN A 46 -2.10 1.01 14.93
C ASN A 46 -3.50 1.39 14.44
N ILE A 47 -4.39 0.42 14.20
CA ILE A 47 -5.70 0.65 13.62
C ILE A 47 -6.80 0.51 14.68
N ASN A 48 -7.70 1.48 14.71
CA ASN A 48 -8.96 1.36 15.42
C ASN A 48 -9.91 0.48 14.61
N ALA A 49 -9.97 -0.81 14.95
CA ALA A 49 -10.76 -1.78 14.22
C ALA A 49 -12.27 -1.45 14.20
N SER A 50 -12.79 -0.76 15.22
CA SER A 50 -14.22 -0.37 15.30
C SER A 50 -14.59 0.75 14.34
N LEU A 51 -13.63 1.61 13.98
CA LEU A 51 -13.84 2.76 13.07
C LEU A 51 -13.30 2.50 11.66
N SER A 52 -12.53 1.42 11.48
CA SER A 52 -11.88 1.08 10.22
C SER A 52 -12.64 -0.02 9.49
N SER A 53 -12.44 -0.06 8.17
CA SER A 53 -12.86 -1.18 7.33
C SER A 53 -12.14 -2.48 7.71
N SER A 54 -11.13 -2.46 8.58
CA SER A 54 -10.28 -3.59 8.99
C SER A 54 -11.00 -4.85 9.48
N ASN A 55 -12.24 -4.75 9.96
CA ASN A 55 -13.00 -5.92 10.42
C ASN A 55 -13.80 -6.61 9.30
N THR A 56 -13.81 -6.05 8.11
CA THR A 56 -14.63 -6.54 7.00
C THR A 56 -13.85 -6.43 5.71
N SER A 57 -13.89 -7.42 4.84
CA SER A 57 -13.37 -7.32 3.46
C SER A 57 -14.15 -6.28 2.60
N ASN A 58 -14.78 -5.28 3.23
CA ASN A 58 -15.63 -4.27 2.63
C ASN A 58 -14.76 -3.17 2.04
N SER A 59 -14.21 -3.45 0.87
CA SER A 59 -14.06 -2.40 -0.12
C SER A 59 -15.45 -1.86 -0.47
N SER A 60 -15.58 -0.54 -0.57
CA SER A 60 -16.80 0.11 -1.07
C SER A 60 -16.52 0.72 -2.44
N PRO A 61 -17.49 0.77 -3.37
CA PRO A 61 -17.35 1.60 -4.56
C PRO A 61 -16.99 3.03 -4.17
N TYR A 62 -16.02 3.62 -4.87
CA TYR A 62 -15.72 5.04 -4.68
C TYR A 62 -16.96 5.87 -5.06
N ASN A 63 -17.39 6.73 -4.14
CA ASN A 63 -18.53 7.61 -4.32
C ASN A 63 -18.06 9.07 -4.24
N SER A 64 -17.89 9.72 -5.38
CA SER A 64 -17.47 11.13 -5.45
C SER A 64 -18.52 12.11 -4.89
N SER A 65 -19.75 11.66 -4.65
CA SER A 65 -20.80 12.49 -4.05
C SER A 65 -20.83 12.41 -2.52
N ASP A 66 -20.04 11.52 -1.90
CA ASP A 66 -19.88 11.50 -0.45
C ASP A 66 -18.99 12.68 -0.02
N PRO A 67 -19.45 13.57 0.88
CA PRO A 67 -18.63 14.68 1.37
C PRO A 67 -17.34 14.25 2.09
N ASN A 68 -17.23 12.98 2.50
CA ASN A 68 -16.03 12.41 3.11
C ASN A 68 -15.20 11.59 2.10
N ALA A 69 -15.57 11.60 0.82
CA ALA A 69 -14.80 10.93 -0.20
C ALA A 69 -13.39 11.51 -0.26
N PRO A 70 -12.36 10.67 -0.40
CA PRO A 70 -11.02 11.15 -0.67
C PRO A 70 -10.98 11.92 -2.00
N HIS A 71 -10.32 13.07 -1.98
CA HIS A 71 -10.14 13.93 -3.15
C HIS A 71 -8.71 13.81 -3.70
N PRO A 72 -8.46 14.20 -4.96
CA PRO A 72 -7.11 14.15 -5.53
C PRO A 72 -6.07 14.97 -4.74
N GLU A 73 -6.47 16.12 -4.18
CA GLU A 73 -5.59 16.96 -3.36
C GLU A 73 -5.22 16.33 -2.02
N SER A 74 -5.95 15.31 -1.57
CA SER A 74 -5.69 14.61 -0.32
C SER A 74 -4.77 13.40 -0.47
N ALA A 75 -4.29 13.13 -1.69
CA ALA A 75 -3.30 12.09 -1.96
C ALA A 75 -1.95 12.41 -1.34
N ILE A 76 -1.44 11.48 -0.53
CA ILE A 76 -0.12 11.59 0.09
C ILE A 76 0.91 10.64 -0.53
N GLU A 77 0.46 9.53 -1.14
CA GLU A 77 1.37 8.58 -1.80
C GLU A 77 0.65 7.80 -2.90
N TYR A 78 1.33 7.60 -4.03
CA TYR A 78 0.87 6.78 -5.16
C TYR A 78 1.78 5.56 -5.33
N TYR A 79 1.18 4.38 -5.40
CA TYR A 79 1.90 3.12 -5.56
C TYR A 79 1.61 2.48 -6.92
N ARG A 80 2.61 1.80 -7.47
CA ARG A 80 2.58 1.05 -8.75
C ARG A 80 1.89 1.79 -9.89
N ALA A 81 2.63 2.65 -10.60
CA ALA A 81 2.12 3.38 -11.76
C ALA A 81 0.76 4.07 -11.48
N SER A 82 0.60 4.59 -10.26
CA SER A 82 -0.63 5.26 -9.80
C SER A 82 -1.89 4.39 -9.81
N SER A 83 -1.75 3.06 -9.66
CA SER A 83 -2.89 2.12 -9.58
C SER A 83 -3.44 1.95 -8.17
N VAL A 84 -2.67 2.34 -7.15
CA VAL A 84 -3.10 2.40 -5.77
C VAL A 84 -2.73 3.78 -5.23
N VAL A 85 -3.63 4.40 -4.48
CA VAL A 85 -3.37 5.69 -3.85
C VAL A 85 -3.74 5.64 -2.37
N LEU A 86 -2.85 6.18 -1.55
CA LEU A 86 -3.07 6.45 -0.14
C LEU A 86 -3.40 7.95 0.01
N THR A 87 -4.50 8.21 0.68
CA THR A 87 -4.99 9.58 0.93
C THR A 87 -5.15 9.81 2.43
N LEU A 88 -5.00 11.06 2.85
CA LEU A 88 -5.14 11.51 4.23
C LEU A 88 -6.35 12.43 4.35
N ASN A 89 -7.30 12.09 5.21
CA ASN A 89 -8.48 12.92 5.42
C ASN A 89 -8.09 14.29 6.01
N GLY A 90 -8.64 15.36 5.45
CA GLY A 90 -8.32 16.75 5.86
C GLY A 90 -7.03 17.32 5.27
N TYR A 91 -6.24 16.54 4.54
CA TYR A 91 -5.09 17.05 3.79
C TYR A 91 -5.52 17.67 2.46
N ASN A 92 -4.93 18.80 2.10
CA ASN A 92 -5.25 19.54 0.89
C ASN A 92 -3.97 20.12 0.27
N ASN A 93 -3.45 19.43 -0.75
CA ASN A 93 -2.37 19.90 -1.60
C ASN A 93 -2.89 20.42 -2.94
N SER A 94 -3.61 21.54 -2.91
CA SER A 94 -4.12 22.20 -4.13
C SER A 94 -3.04 22.54 -5.17
N ALA A 95 -1.78 22.70 -4.75
CA ALA A 95 -0.65 22.91 -5.64
C ALA A 95 -0.43 21.73 -6.62
N ALA A 96 -0.73 20.50 -6.21
CA ALA A 96 -0.61 19.32 -7.06
C ALA A 96 -1.62 19.28 -8.23
N LEU A 97 -2.69 20.09 -8.17
CA LEU A 97 -3.68 20.21 -9.24
C LEU A 97 -3.47 21.49 -10.08
N SER A 98 -2.48 22.32 -9.74
CA SER A 98 -2.20 23.56 -10.44
C SER A 98 -1.44 23.31 -11.75
N ASN A 99 -1.67 24.18 -12.74
CA ASN A 99 -0.83 24.23 -13.95
C ASN A 99 0.53 24.91 -13.68
N ASP A 100 0.70 25.53 -12.51
CA ASP A 100 1.94 26.16 -12.11
C ASP A 100 2.92 25.11 -11.55
N THR A 101 3.91 24.74 -12.36
CA THR A 101 4.97 23.78 -11.99
C THR A 101 5.91 24.29 -10.90
N SER A 102 5.84 25.58 -10.54
CA SER A 102 6.65 26.20 -9.50
C SER A 102 5.91 26.32 -8.16
N ALA A 103 4.62 25.96 -8.11
CA ALA A 103 3.86 25.98 -6.86
C ALA A 103 4.42 24.91 -5.89
N PRO A 104 4.78 25.27 -4.64
CA PRO A 104 5.30 24.32 -3.68
C PRO A 104 4.20 23.39 -3.17
N ASN A 105 4.51 22.10 -3.03
CA ASN A 105 3.61 21.15 -2.39
C ASN A 105 3.35 21.55 -0.93
N THR A 106 2.10 21.38 -0.50
CA THR A 106 1.72 21.55 0.90
C THR A 106 2.37 20.44 1.73
N PRO A 107 3.11 20.73 2.83
CA PRO A 107 3.65 19.68 3.68
C PRO A 107 2.55 18.86 4.36
N ILE A 108 2.82 17.58 4.63
CA ILE A 108 1.93 16.76 5.46
C ILE A 108 1.83 17.40 6.86
N PRO A 109 0.62 17.56 7.42
CA PRO A 109 0.42 18.26 8.68
C PRO A 109 1.12 17.56 9.86
N SER A 110 1.74 18.35 10.73
CA SER A 110 2.26 17.87 12.01
C SER A 110 1.08 17.55 12.94
N GLY A 111 1.07 16.37 13.55
CA GLY A 111 -0.04 15.92 14.42
C GLY A 111 -0.89 14.80 13.84
N ILE A 112 -0.42 14.15 12.77
CA ILE A 112 -1.00 12.89 12.30
C ILE A 112 -0.39 11.67 13.01
N ASP A 113 -1.08 10.53 12.97
CA ASP A 113 -0.52 9.26 13.43
C ASP A 113 0.49 8.72 12.42
N THR A 114 1.76 9.05 12.65
CA THR A 114 2.86 8.59 11.79
C THR A 114 3.12 7.09 11.93
N ASN A 115 2.64 6.41 12.98
CA ASN A 115 2.83 4.96 13.11
C ASN A 115 1.92 4.22 12.13
N LEU A 116 0.64 4.61 12.07
CA LEU A 116 -0.26 4.05 11.08
C LEU A 116 0.16 4.44 9.66
N GLU A 117 0.50 5.70 9.42
CA GLU A 117 0.96 6.20 8.11
C GLU A 117 2.17 5.39 7.60
N ASN A 118 3.21 5.23 8.42
CA ASN A 118 4.38 4.42 8.07
C ASN A 118 4.02 2.94 7.84
N CYS A 119 3.14 2.37 8.68
CA CYS A 119 2.73 0.98 8.51
C CYS A 119 1.97 0.76 7.20
N LEU A 120 1.06 1.67 6.84
CA LEU A 120 0.35 1.66 5.57
C LEU A 120 1.34 1.78 4.41
N ASN A 121 2.25 2.75 4.46
CA ASN A 121 3.22 2.98 3.40
C ASN A 121 4.10 1.75 3.14
N GLN A 122 4.68 1.18 4.19
CA GLN A 122 5.52 -0.02 4.08
C GLN A 122 4.71 -1.24 3.59
N THR A 123 3.50 -1.44 4.11
CA THR A 123 2.67 -2.60 3.75
C THR A 123 2.20 -2.53 2.31
N ILE A 124 1.71 -1.37 1.87
CA ILE A 124 1.25 -1.17 0.48
C ILE A 124 2.45 -1.26 -0.48
N GLY A 125 3.57 -0.63 -0.13
CA GLY A 125 4.79 -0.68 -0.94
C GLY A 125 5.33 -2.10 -1.14
N ALA A 126 5.25 -2.95 -0.12
CA ALA A 126 5.65 -4.36 -0.21
C ALA A 126 4.61 -5.23 -0.96
N ALA A 127 3.31 -4.95 -0.79
CA ALA A 127 2.24 -5.74 -1.37
C ALA A 127 1.99 -5.47 -2.85
N VAL A 128 2.44 -4.32 -3.37
CA VAL A 128 2.17 -3.88 -4.74
C VAL A 128 3.48 -3.56 -5.47
N PRO A 129 4.35 -4.56 -5.70
CA PRO A 129 5.66 -4.32 -6.30
C PRO A 129 5.56 -3.76 -7.71
N LEU A 130 6.51 -2.90 -8.07
CA LEU A 130 6.79 -2.53 -9.45
C LEU A 130 7.32 -3.78 -10.15
N ILE A 131 6.44 -4.50 -10.85
CA ILE A 131 6.88 -5.52 -11.80
C ILE A 131 7.47 -4.73 -12.96
N ASP A 132 8.79 -4.55 -12.97
CA ASP A 132 9.47 -4.24 -14.21
C ASP A 132 9.10 -5.35 -15.20
N GLY A 133 8.45 -4.98 -16.30
CA GLY A 133 8.07 -5.88 -17.40
C GLY A 133 9.28 -6.48 -18.14
N ALA A 134 10.47 -6.42 -17.56
CA ALA A 134 11.58 -7.25 -17.98
C ALA A 134 11.52 -8.53 -17.15
N MET A 135 11.17 -9.63 -17.82
CA MET A 135 11.52 -10.96 -17.36
C MET A 135 13.02 -10.97 -17.05
N ALA A 136 13.41 -10.83 -15.79
CA ALA A 136 14.77 -11.10 -15.34
C ALA A 136 14.99 -12.61 -15.45
N ARG A 137 15.24 -13.08 -16.67
CA ARG A 137 15.91 -14.34 -16.92
C ARG A 137 17.37 -14.15 -16.44
N GLY A 138 17.60 -14.45 -15.16
CA GLY A 138 18.91 -14.36 -14.49
C GLY A 138 18.86 -13.31 -13.38
N ALA A 139 19.22 -13.59 -12.13
CA ALA A 139 20.18 -14.57 -11.63
C ALA A 139 19.69 -15.19 -10.31
N GLY A 140 18.95 -16.30 -10.41
CA GLY A 140 19.00 -17.32 -9.38
C GLY A 140 20.22 -18.19 -9.68
N SER A 141 21.32 -17.97 -8.97
CA SER A 141 22.41 -18.96 -8.91
C SER A 141 21.84 -20.24 -8.27
N ILE A 142 21.30 -21.13 -9.10
CA ILE A 142 21.12 -22.53 -8.74
C ILE A 142 22.41 -23.24 -9.15
N GLN A 143 23.50 -22.98 -8.41
CA GLN A 143 24.66 -23.86 -8.42
C GLN A 143 24.24 -25.17 -7.74
N GLY A 144 23.79 -26.16 -8.54
CA GLY A 144 23.65 -27.53 -8.04
C GLY A 144 22.74 -28.47 -8.84
N ILE A 145 21.66 -27.98 -9.46
CA ILE A 145 20.64 -28.88 -10.04
C ILE A 145 21.00 -29.34 -11.48
N GLY A 146 21.81 -28.56 -12.21
CA GLY A 146 22.24 -28.91 -13.57
C GLY A 146 23.17 -30.13 -13.64
N LEU A 147 23.99 -30.36 -12.61
CA LEU A 147 24.93 -31.49 -12.59
C LEU A 147 24.25 -32.81 -12.26
N LEU A 148 23.20 -32.82 -11.42
CA LEU A 148 22.43 -34.04 -11.13
C LEU A 148 21.72 -34.57 -12.38
N SER A 149 21.15 -33.67 -13.19
CA SER A 149 20.44 -34.06 -14.42
C SER A 149 21.39 -34.62 -15.47
N LEU A 150 22.60 -34.06 -15.61
CA LEU A 150 23.62 -34.62 -16.50
C LEU A 150 24.11 -36.00 -16.01
N PHE A 151 24.29 -36.16 -14.70
CA PHE A 151 24.76 -37.43 -14.11
C PHE A 151 23.74 -38.56 -14.31
N ILE A 152 22.44 -38.28 -14.13
CA ILE A 152 21.38 -39.28 -14.32
C ILE A 152 21.29 -39.70 -15.79
N VAL A 153 21.35 -38.74 -16.72
CA VAL A 153 21.30 -39.03 -18.16
C VAL A 153 22.53 -39.83 -18.61
N LEU A 154 23.73 -39.48 -18.12
CA LEU A 154 24.96 -40.21 -18.44
C LEU A 154 24.98 -41.62 -17.84
N PHE A 155 24.48 -41.78 -16.60
CA PHE A 155 24.37 -43.10 -15.96
C PHE A 155 23.38 -44.02 -16.69
N GLN A 156 22.27 -43.48 -17.19
CA GLN A 156 21.30 -44.25 -18.00
C GLN A 156 21.85 -44.62 -19.39
N LEU A 157 22.64 -43.75 -20.02
CA LEU A 157 23.28 -44.03 -21.32
C LEU A 157 24.44 -45.03 -21.23
N LEU A 158 25.10 -45.15 -20.08
CA LEU A 158 26.18 -46.11 -19.84
C LEU A 158 25.70 -47.46 -19.29
N SER A 159 24.40 -47.59 -18.98
CA SER A 159 23.78 -48.83 -18.46
C SER A 159 23.06 -49.65 -19.55
N PHE A 160 23.33 -49.37 -20.83
CA PHE A 160 22.94 -50.19 -21.97
C PHE A 160 24.18 -50.69 -22.72
#